data_AF-A0A7X0ECV1-F1
#
_entry.id   AF-A0A7X0ECV1-F1
#
_cell.length_a   1.000
_cell.length_b   1.000
_cell.length_c   1.000
_cell.angle_alpha   90.00
_cell.angle_beta   90.00
_cell.angle_gamma   90.00
#
_symmetry.space_group_name_H-M   'P 1'
#
loop_
_entity.id
_entity.type
_entity.pdbx_description
1 polymer ?
#
loop_
_entity_poly.entity_id
_entity_poly.type
_entity_poly.pdbx_seq_one_letter_code
_entity_poly.pdbx_strand_id
1 'polypeptide(L)'
;MSAIKLGAPFRRRFAFEALSQWMQRFAAFFATKRGLASALHSGDAAYEALPGHFELRLQPALQSLLASGIAAGQVRSDVAADDLLGAVARLSLSGSRDPKQVERMVALLADGLRLREAR
;
A
#
# COMPACT_ATOMS: atom_id res chain seq x y z
N MET A 1 -16.33 35.06 -1.78
CA MET A 1 -15.35 34.02 -1.41
C MET A 1 -15.57 32.81 -2.30
N SER A 2 -14.75 32.66 -3.33
CA SER A 2 -14.93 31.66 -4.38
C SER A 2 -14.30 30.34 -3.96
N ALA A 3 -15.10 29.28 -3.89
CA ALA A 3 -14.63 27.92 -3.70
C ALA A 3 -13.80 27.50 -4.93
N ILE A 4 -12.53 27.18 -4.71
CA ILE A 4 -11.65 26.62 -5.73
C ILE A 4 -12.25 25.28 -6.16
N LYS A 5 -12.98 25.28 -7.29
CA LYS A 5 -13.32 24.06 -8.02
C LYS A 5 -12.03 23.48 -8.58
N LEU A 6 -11.35 22.65 -7.80
CA LEU A 6 -10.28 21.79 -8.31
C LEU A 6 -10.89 20.85 -9.37
N GLY A 7 -10.55 21.12 -10.63
CA GLY A 7 -11.08 20.44 -11.80
C GLY A 7 -10.80 18.94 -11.79
N ALA A 8 -11.73 18.18 -12.39
CA ALA A 8 -11.66 16.72 -12.57
C ALA A 8 -10.29 16.14 -13.03
N PRO A 9 -9.47 16.79 -13.90
CA PRO A 9 -8.15 16.26 -14.25
C PRO A 9 -7.12 16.32 -13.10
N PHE A 10 -7.27 17.26 -12.16
CA PHE A 10 -6.38 17.36 -11.00
C PHE A 10 -6.58 16.14 -10.09
N ARG A 11 -7.85 15.78 -9.79
CA ARG A 11 -8.20 14.63 -8.94
C ARG A 11 -7.71 13.27 -9.44
N ARG A 12 -7.56 13.09 -10.75
CA ARG A 12 -7.08 11.81 -11.30
C ARG A 12 -5.66 11.53 -10.84
N ARG A 13 -4.70 12.42 -11.12
CA ARG A 13 -3.26 12.17 -10.89
C ARG A 13 -2.89 11.83 -9.43
N PHE A 14 -3.68 12.30 -8.45
CA PHE A 14 -3.46 12.00 -7.03
C PHE A 14 -3.94 10.62 -6.58
N ALA A 15 -4.89 9.97 -7.26
CA ALA A 15 -5.47 8.73 -6.77
C ALA A 15 -4.44 7.59 -6.78
N PHE A 16 -3.78 7.39 -7.93
CA PHE A 16 -2.68 6.42 -8.02
C PHE A 16 -1.51 6.79 -7.10
N GLU A 17 -1.14 8.07 -7.04
CA GLU A 17 -0.01 8.50 -6.21
C GLU A 17 -0.28 8.25 -4.73
N ALA A 18 -1.49 8.55 -4.26
CA ALA A 18 -1.93 8.26 -2.90
C ALA A 18 -1.92 6.76 -2.60
N LEU A 19 -2.39 5.91 -3.52
CA LEU A 19 -2.32 4.46 -3.40
C LEU A 19 -0.88 3.97 -3.27
N SER A 20 0.01 4.41 -4.17
CA SER A 20 1.42 4.02 -4.17
C SER A 20 2.13 4.46 -2.88
N GLN A 21 1.92 5.71 -2.45
CA GLN A 21 2.47 6.21 -1.18
C GLN A 21 1.92 5.44 0.03
N TRP A 22 0.63 5.10 0.03
CA TRP A 22 0.02 4.31 1.10
C TRP A 22 0.64 2.91 1.18
N MET A 23 0.86 2.24 0.05
CA MET A 23 1.52 0.92 0.01
C MET A 23 2.95 0.98 0.54
N GLN A 24 3.71 2.03 0.23
CA GLN A 24 5.06 2.24 0.77
C GLN A 24 5.07 2.45 2.28
N ARG A 25 4.13 3.27 2.80
CA ARG A 25 3.97 3.47 4.25
C ARG A 25 3.58 2.19 4.97
N PHE A 26 2.72 1.38 4.34
CA PHE A 26 2.33 0.10 4.87
C PHE A 26 3.52 -0.88 4.96
N ALA A 27 4.37 -0.92 3.92
CA ALA A 27 5.61 -1.71 3.96
C ALA A 27 6.58 -1.22 5.06
N ALA A 28 6.77 0.09 5.17
CA ALA A 28 7.64 0.71 6.18
C ALA A 28 7.21 0.38 7.62
N PHE A 29 5.91 0.26 7.87
CA PHE A 29 5.38 -0.13 9.18
C PHE A 29 5.92 -1.50 9.66
N PHE A 30 6.04 -2.48 8.76
CA PHE A 30 6.64 -3.78 9.10
C PHE A 30 8.13 -3.68 9.41
N ALA A 31 8.86 -2.81 8.70
CA ALA A 31 10.27 -2.57 8.94
C ALA A 31 10.51 -1.98 10.34
N THR A 32 9.69 -1.02 10.75
CA THR A 32 9.76 -0.43 12.10
C THR A 32 9.45 -1.46 13.20
N LYS A 33 8.41 -2.28 13.00
CA LYS A 33 8.08 -3.35 13.96
C LYS A 33 9.19 -4.40 14.09
N ARG A 34 9.85 -4.75 12.99
CA ARG A 34 10.96 -5.72 12.99
C ARG A 34 12.17 -5.20 13.75
N GLY A 35 12.50 -3.92 13.52
CA GLY A 35 13.56 -3.24 14.25
C GLY A 35 13.32 -3.25 15.75
N LEU A 36 12.07 -3.01 16.17
CA LEU A 36 11.68 -3.05 17.58
C LEU A 36 11.75 -4.47 18.18
N ALA A 37 11.19 -5.47 17.51
CA ALA A 37 11.25 -6.87 17.96
C ALA A 37 12.69 -7.37 18.08
N SER A 38 13.54 -7.07 17.09
CA SER A 38 14.97 -7.39 17.11
C SER A 38 15.71 -6.69 18.24
N ALA A 39 15.41 -5.42 18.52
CA ALA A 39 16.04 -4.67 19.62
C ALA A 39 15.64 -5.22 21.00
N LEU A 40 14.40 -5.70 21.13
CA LEU A 40 13.86 -6.25 22.36
C LEU A 40 14.19 -7.74 22.58
N HIS A 41 14.94 -8.38 21.65
CA HIS A 41 15.20 -9.83 21.64
C HIS A 41 13.92 -10.69 21.73
N SER A 42 12.76 -10.11 21.45
CA SER A 42 11.47 -10.78 21.45
C SER A 42 11.24 -11.31 20.04
N GLY A 43 11.59 -12.58 19.81
CA GLY A 43 11.17 -13.28 18.59
C GLY A 43 9.64 -13.21 18.43
N ASP A 44 9.18 -13.04 17.18
CA ASP A 44 7.83 -13.07 16.57
C ASP A 44 6.57 -12.56 17.33
N ALA A 45 6.55 -12.44 18.65
CA ALA A 45 5.38 -12.10 19.46
C ALA A 45 4.80 -10.69 19.18
N ALA A 46 5.61 -9.78 18.63
CA ALA A 46 5.13 -8.46 18.19
C ALA A 46 4.19 -8.54 16.95
N TYR A 47 4.14 -9.70 16.29
CA TYR A 47 3.35 -9.94 15.09
C TYR A 47 2.05 -10.74 15.32
N GLU A 48 1.86 -11.35 16.49
CA GLU A 48 0.66 -12.14 16.83
C GLU A 48 -0.64 -11.30 16.83
N ALA A 49 -0.58 -10.04 17.26
CA ALA A 49 -1.76 -9.15 17.36
C ALA A 49 -2.13 -8.43 16.04
N LEU A 50 -1.39 -8.66 14.96
CA LEU A 50 -1.55 -7.95 13.69
C LEU A 50 -2.77 -8.36 12.83
N PRO A 51 -3.24 -9.63 12.81
CA PRO A 51 -4.32 -10.05 11.92
C PRO A 51 -5.60 -9.21 12.09
N GLY A 52 -6.09 -9.01 13.32
CA GLY A 52 -7.32 -8.25 13.57
C GLY A 52 -7.24 -6.75 13.27
N HIS A 53 -6.05 -6.15 13.40
CA HIS A 53 -5.85 -4.73 13.04
C HIS A 53 -5.78 -4.54 11.52
N PHE A 54 -5.27 -5.52 10.77
CA PHE A 54 -5.23 -5.48 9.31
C PHE A 54 -6.62 -5.45 8.70
N GLU A 55 -7.50 -6.33 9.16
CA GLU A 55 -8.85 -6.50 8.64
C GLU A 55 -9.76 -5.30 8.97
N LEU A 56 -9.72 -4.78 10.20
CA LEU A 56 -10.64 -3.73 10.63
C LEU A 56 -10.29 -2.32 10.14
N ARG A 57 -9.02 -2.06 9.79
CA ARG A 57 -8.54 -0.69 9.54
C ARG A 57 -7.80 -0.52 8.23
N LEU A 58 -6.92 -1.47 7.87
CA LEU A 58 -6.05 -1.31 6.70
C LEU A 58 -6.72 -1.78 5.42
N GLN A 59 -7.52 -2.85 5.47
CA GLN A 59 -8.29 -3.31 4.32
C GLN A 59 -9.32 -2.28 3.84
N PRO A 60 -10.17 -1.65 4.68
CA PRO A 60 -11.10 -0.62 4.21
C PRO A 60 -10.40 0.61 3.63
N ALA A 61 -9.24 0.99 4.19
CA ALA A 61 -8.46 2.12 3.68
C ALA A 61 -7.92 1.84 2.28
N LEU A 62 -7.35 0.63 2.06
CA LEU A 62 -6.86 0.22 0.74
C LEU A 62 -7.99 0.07 -0.27
N GLN A 63 -9.14 -0.49 0.12
CA GLN A 63 -10.32 -0.58 -0.72
C GLN A 63 -10.77 0.80 -1.22
N SER A 64 -10.79 1.81 -0.34
CA SER A 64 -11.17 3.18 -0.71
C SER A 64 -10.19 3.82 -1.71
N LEU A 65 -8.88 3.58 -1.54
CA LEU A 65 -7.85 4.06 -2.46
C LEU A 65 -7.95 3.37 -3.83
N LEU A 66 -8.16 2.05 -3.85
CA LEU A 66 -8.39 1.28 -5.08
C LEU A 66 -9.65 1.77 -5.80
N ALA A 67 -10.76 1.91 -5.10
CA ALA A 67 -12.01 2.42 -5.67
C ALA A 67 -11.84 3.82 -6.28
N SER A 68 -11.11 4.71 -5.60
CA SER A 68 -10.79 6.04 -6.11
C SER A 68 -9.93 5.99 -7.39
N GLY A 69 -8.93 5.10 -7.43
CA GLY A 69 -8.06 4.89 -8.60
C GLY A 69 -8.81 4.28 -9.80
N ILE A 70 -9.71 3.33 -9.54
CA ILE A 70 -10.57 2.70 -10.55
C ILE A 70 -11.55 3.74 -11.12
N ALA A 71 -12.24 4.49 -10.26
CA ALA A 71 -13.15 5.56 -10.68
C ALA A 71 -12.44 6.67 -11.49
N ALA A 72 -11.14 6.89 -11.23
CA ALA A 72 -10.30 7.81 -11.98
C ALA A 72 -9.78 7.24 -13.31
N GLY A 73 -10.00 5.95 -13.59
CA GLY A 73 -9.49 5.25 -14.78
C GLY A 73 -7.97 5.03 -14.75
N GLN A 74 -7.37 4.99 -13.56
CA GLN A 74 -5.91 4.90 -13.39
C GLN A 74 -5.42 3.55 -12.87
N VAL A 75 -6.32 2.78 -12.26
CA VAL A 75 -6.00 1.52 -11.59
C VAL A 75 -6.88 0.42 -12.16
N ARG A 76 -6.30 -0.75 -12.42
CA ARG A 76 -7.02 -1.96 -12.83
C ARG A 76 -8.02 -2.41 -11.74
N SER A 77 -9.14 -3.01 -12.14
CA SER A 77 -10.25 -3.33 -11.23
C SER A 77 -10.34 -4.80 -10.81
N ASP A 78 -9.39 -5.62 -11.23
CA ASP A 78 -9.40 -7.08 -11.10
C ASP A 78 -8.44 -7.59 -10.00
N VAL A 79 -8.01 -6.71 -9.09
CA VAL A 79 -7.16 -7.06 -7.94
C VAL A 79 -7.90 -6.75 -6.64
N ALA A 80 -8.00 -7.75 -5.78
CA ALA A 80 -8.64 -7.62 -4.48
C ALA A 80 -7.70 -6.95 -3.46
N ALA A 81 -8.27 -6.18 -2.53
CA ALA A 81 -7.49 -5.41 -1.55
C ALA A 81 -6.76 -6.29 -0.53
N ASP A 82 -7.37 -7.40 -0.14
CA ASP A 82 -6.80 -8.43 0.74
C ASP A 82 -5.60 -9.14 0.11
N ASP A 83 -5.68 -9.48 -1.18
CA ASP A 83 -4.53 -10.01 -1.93
C ASP A 83 -3.36 -9.04 -1.93
N LEU A 84 -3.65 -7.75 -2.17
CA LEU A 84 -2.63 -6.70 -2.21
C LEU A 84 -2.01 -6.45 -0.83
N LEU A 85 -2.81 -6.45 0.23
CA LEU A 85 -2.31 -6.41 1.62
C LEU A 85 -1.39 -7.59 1.91
N GLY A 86 -1.83 -8.79 1.58
CA GLY A 86 -1.07 -10.02 1.80
C GLY A 86 0.24 -10.04 1.02
N ALA A 87 0.26 -9.50 -0.21
CA ALA A 87 1.46 -9.38 -1.02
C ALA A 87 2.47 -8.41 -0.40
N VAL A 88 2.04 -7.20 -0.03
CA VAL A 88 2.93 -6.19 0.59
C VAL A 88 3.47 -6.67 1.94
N ALA A 89 2.65 -7.35 2.74
CA ALA A 89 3.09 -7.94 4.00
C ALA A 89 4.17 -9.01 3.79
N ARG A 90 3.96 -9.95 2.87
CA ARG A 90 4.95 -11.00 2.54
C ARG A 90 6.26 -10.41 2.01
N LEU A 91 6.19 -9.41 1.12
CA LEU A 91 7.39 -8.71 0.62
C LEU A 91 8.17 -8.06 1.77
N SER A 92 7.46 -7.45 2.72
CA SER A 92 8.06 -6.78 3.87
C SER A 92 8.64 -7.74 4.91
N LEU A 93 8.11 -8.96 4.97
CA LEU A 93 8.55 -10.03 5.88
C LEU A 93 9.56 -11.00 5.24
N SER A 94 9.89 -10.84 3.95
CA SER A 94 10.77 -11.74 3.16
C SER A 94 12.21 -11.89 3.69
N GLY A 95 12.58 -11.21 4.77
CA GLY A 95 13.91 -11.32 5.38
C GLY A 95 15.02 -10.62 4.59
N SER A 96 14.69 -9.78 3.60
CA SER A 96 15.70 -9.04 2.84
C SER A 96 16.62 -8.22 3.76
N ARG A 97 17.93 -8.30 3.49
CA ARG A 97 18.97 -7.48 4.14
C ARG A 97 19.03 -6.07 3.59
N ASP A 98 18.39 -5.79 2.45
CA ASP A 98 18.31 -4.47 1.83
C ASP A 98 16.89 -3.91 1.96
N PRO A 99 16.62 -2.99 2.90
CA PRO A 99 15.32 -2.33 3.01
C PRO A 99 14.87 -1.64 1.71
N LYS A 100 15.81 -1.16 0.89
CA LYS A 100 15.50 -0.53 -0.39
C LYS A 100 15.01 -1.56 -1.41
N GLN A 101 15.31 -2.85 -1.24
CA GLN A 101 14.76 -3.90 -2.09
C GLN A 101 13.24 -4.00 -1.88
N VAL A 102 12.77 -4.01 -0.63
CA VAL A 102 11.33 -4.03 -0.33
C VAL A 102 10.64 -2.81 -0.94
N GLU A 103 11.22 -1.63 -0.78
CA GLU A 103 10.69 -0.38 -1.34
C GLU A 103 10.57 -0.46 -2.88
N ARG A 104 11.60 -0.97 -3.57
CA ARG A 104 11.58 -1.19 -5.03
C ARG A 104 10.55 -2.24 -5.45
N MET A 105 10.39 -3.33 -4.70
CA MET A 105 9.41 -4.38 -5.03
C MET A 105 7.97 -3.90 -4.81
N VAL A 106 7.72 -3.12 -3.76
CA VAL A 106 6.42 -2.49 -3.51
C VAL A 106 6.10 -1.45 -4.59
N ALA A 107 7.11 -0.68 -5.04
CA ALA A 107 6.93 0.25 -6.16
C ALA A 107 6.59 -0.48 -7.46
N LEU A 108 7.30 -1.59 -7.75
CA LEU A 108 7.01 -2.44 -8.91
C LEU A 108 5.59 -3.02 -8.85
N LEU A 109 5.15 -3.50 -7.69
CA LEU A 109 3.81 -3.99 -7.47
C LEU A 109 2.76 -2.88 -7.70
N ALA A 110 2.98 -1.69 -7.15
CA ALA A 110 2.10 -0.54 -7.36
C ALA A 110 2.04 -0.15 -8.85
N ASP A 111 3.17 -0.10 -9.55
CA ASP A 111 3.22 0.20 -10.99
C ASP A 111 2.44 -0.84 -11.82
N GLY A 112 2.43 -2.11 -11.40
CA GLY A 112 1.63 -3.17 -12.02
C GLY A 112 0.10 -3.00 -11.86
N LEU A 113 -0.34 -2.12 -10.97
CA LEU A 113 -1.76 -1.76 -10.82
C LEU A 113 -2.19 -0.67 -11.80
N ARG A 114 -1.26 0.07 -12.41
CA ARG A 114 -1.61 1.16 -13.34
C ARG A 114 -2.32 0.62 -14.57
N LEU A 115 -3.47 1.20 -14.87
CA LEU A 115 -4.07 1.07 -16.19
C LEU A 115 -3.22 1.89 -17.17
N ARG A 116 -2.61 1.22 -18.15
CA ARG A 116 -1.95 1.89 -19.27
C ARG A 116 -2.99 2.15 -20.35
N GLU A 117 -3.07 3.38 -20.84
CA GLU A 117 -3.81 3.64 -22.08
C GLU A 117 -3.21 2.76 -23.17
N ALA A 118 -4.05 1.93 -23.79
CA ALA A 118 -3.68 1.22 -25.00
C ALA A 118 -3.34 2.29 -26.04
N ARG A 119 -2.10 2.26 -26.52
CA ARG A 119 -1.62 3.15 -27.58
C ARG A 119 -2.29 2.79 -28.90
#